data_AF-A0A562RUU2-F1
#
_entry.id   AF-A0A562RUU2-F1
#
_cell.length_a   1.000
_cell.length_b   1.000
_cell.length_c   1.000
_cell.angle_alpha   90.00
_cell.angle_beta   90.00
_cell.angle_gamma   90.00
#
_symmetry.space_group_name_H-M   'P 1'
#
loop_
_entity.id
_entity.type
_entity.pdbx_description
1 polymer ?
#
loop_
_entity_poly.entity_id
_entity_poly.type
_entity_poly.pdbx_seq_one_letter_code
_entity_poly.pdbx_strand_id
1 'polypeptide(L)'
;MTDKRHFQAPELGAVNVAPRKVRPMHADEHWASQPWYEAPREDPDVPEVYTYTDAMSYDPGEEVAFHSSATAKTWRLQIYRDGLAPEMVHEVEALDGAFAPTPPDAYRYGCNWPVSHRWKLPSDLRSGFHRVISSCERANGGRFVQHHFFVVRPTEATRRAKILMILPTGTWTAYNDFGGANHYFGVEGPNRDEPSPVLSLERPWTRGMVWLPAGAPRICADPAPEMGDAPRYPMKEWAFANGFGQYYAASGWAQYDRHFVLWAEKEGYALDVITQTDLHYRPELLDAYPCVTIIGHDEYWTWEMREAIERHVEGGGRLARFGANFLWQIRLEENGKRQICHKFKAIHKDPIVGTGQAHLMTSAWEDRNVRWPGASTVGVNGAHGLYASWGGFAPNGQRGFTVYRPEHWVFAGTGLHYADIFGDKQHIFAYEVDGLDYTFRNGLPFPVPAAGQPETIQILAMAPAVLAEDEPEGEGFRYYVRSSDHEGLVECITGEITPEGLARYKYGSGMMVHMTRGKGEVLTAATCEWVMGLKRGDPFTQKITRNILDRFTSSTHEAKA
;
A
#
# COMPACT_ATOMS: atom_id res chain seq x y z
N MET A 1 -21.55 -32.43 -8.79
CA MET A 1 -20.95 -31.99 -7.51
C MET A 1 -19.45 -32.12 -7.68
N THR A 2 -18.77 -31.03 -8.03
CA THR A 2 -17.33 -31.02 -8.23
C THR A 2 -16.63 -31.14 -6.88
N ASP A 3 -15.76 -32.15 -6.77
CA ASP A 3 -14.89 -32.38 -5.61
C ASP A 3 -13.93 -31.19 -5.47
N LYS A 4 -14.33 -30.19 -4.67
CA LYS A 4 -13.49 -29.01 -4.41
C LYS A 4 -12.31 -29.49 -3.56
N ARG A 5 -11.15 -29.70 -4.20
CA ARG A 5 -9.90 -30.04 -3.51
C ARG A 5 -9.70 -29.05 -2.35
N HIS A 6 -9.53 -29.59 -1.14
CA HIS A 6 -9.28 -28.78 0.05
C HIS A 6 -8.02 -27.92 -0.15
N PHE A 7 -8.08 -26.63 0.18
CA PHE A 7 -6.91 -25.76 0.14
C PHE A 7 -5.81 -26.35 1.04
N GLN A 8 -4.64 -26.64 0.46
CA GLN A 8 -3.44 -26.96 1.20
C GLN A 8 -2.45 -25.82 0.94
N ALA A 9 -2.17 -25.04 1.98
CA ALA A 9 -1.24 -23.92 1.91
C ALA A 9 0.16 -24.45 1.50
N PRO A 10 0.66 -24.11 0.29
CA PRO A 10 1.97 -24.56 -0.14
C PRO A 10 3.11 -23.99 0.71
N GLU A 11 2.82 -23.02 1.57
CA GLU A 11 3.77 -22.34 2.44
C GLU A 11 4.04 -23.07 3.76
N LEU A 12 3.43 -24.24 3.98
CA LEU A 12 3.67 -25.07 5.17
C LEU A 12 4.96 -25.90 5.02
N GLY A 13 5.73 -26.01 6.11
CA GLY A 13 6.97 -26.79 6.16
C GLY A 13 8.23 -25.96 5.91
N ALA A 14 9.32 -26.62 5.52
CA ALA A 14 10.61 -25.97 5.26
C ALA A 14 10.60 -25.30 3.87
N VAL A 15 10.32 -24.00 3.84
CA VAL A 15 10.21 -23.19 2.61
C VAL A 15 11.32 -22.14 2.54
N ASN A 16 11.98 -22.03 1.39
CA ASN A 16 13.04 -21.05 1.07
C ASN A 16 14.25 -21.09 2.02
N VAL A 17 14.49 -22.23 2.68
CA VAL A 17 15.62 -22.41 3.60
C VAL A 17 16.88 -22.82 2.83
N ALA A 18 18.01 -22.23 3.22
CA ALA A 18 19.33 -22.55 2.69
C ALA A 18 20.31 -22.98 3.80
N PRO A 19 21.41 -23.66 3.45
CA PRO A 19 22.46 -23.99 4.41
C PRO A 19 23.04 -22.74 5.09
N ARG A 20 23.38 -22.86 6.38
CA ARG A 20 24.01 -21.78 7.16
C ARG A 20 25.42 -21.49 6.63
N LYS A 21 25.76 -20.21 6.50
CA LYS A 21 27.11 -19.72 6.19
C LYS A 21 27.58 -18.80 7.31
N VAL A 22 28.85 -18.91 7.71
CA VAL A 22 29.49 -17.98 8.66
C VAL A 22 30.11 -16.84 7.86
N ARG A 23 29.85 -15.60 8.25
CA ARG A 23 30.45 -14.39 7.67
C ARG A 23 30.99 -13.49 8.80
N PRO A 24 32.07 -12.73 8.57
CA PRO A 24 32.42 -11.64 9.49
C PRO A 24 31.24 -10.67 9.60
N MET A 25 31.06 -10.08 10.78
CA MET A 25 30.13 -8.99 11.03
C MET A 25 30.94 -7.81 11.54
N HIS A 26 30.80 -6.66 10.91
CA HIS A 26 31.39 -5.41 11.40
C HIS A 26 30.39 -4.65 12.27
N ALA A 27 30.86 -3.86 13.24
CA ALA A 27 30.02 -3.25 14.26
C ALA A 27 29.01 -2.22 13.69
N ASP A 28 29.23 -1.76 12.46
CA ASP A 28 28.39 -0.87 11.70
C ASP A 28 27.48 -1.57 10.67
N GLU A 29 27.54 -2.90 10.59
CA GLU A 29 26.65 -3.73 9.78
C GLU A 29 25.41 -4.12 10.58
N HIS A 30 24.34 -3.33 10.41
CA HIS A 30 23.03 -3.68 10.94
C HIS A 30 21.98 -3.55 9.84
N TRP A 31 20.83 -4.17 10.05
CA TRP A 31 19.76 -4.19 9.05
C TRP A 31 19.28 -2.78 8.64
N ALA A 32 19.46 -1.74 9.47
CA ALA A 32 19.09 -0.38 9.10
C ALA A 32 20.16 0.38 8.30
N SER A 33 21.45 0.00 8.37
CA SER A 33 22.52 0.56 7.53
C SER A 33 22.76 -0.24 6.25
N GLN A 34 22.22 -1.46 6.16
CA GLN A 34 22.41 -2.35 5.02
C GLN A 34 21.07 -2.68 4.37
N PRO A 35 20.59 -1.87 3.40
CA PRO A 35 19.44 -2.26 2.62
C PRO A 35 19.70 -3.58 1.87
N TRP A 36 18.68 -4.42 1.77
CA TRP A 36 18.75 -5.68 1.02
C TRP A 36 17.55 -5.79 0.09
N TYR A 37 17.73 -6.51 -1.01
CA TYR A 37 16.68 -6.78 -1.98
C TYR A 37 16.58 -8.27 -2.31
N GLU A 38 15.43 -8.69 -2.82
CA GLU A 38 15.26 -10.04 -3.35
C GLU A 38 15.76 -10.15 -4.79
N ALA A 39 16.50 -11.22 -5.08
CA ALA A 39 16.89 -11.61 -6.44
C ALA A 39 17.09 -13.13 -6.52
N PRO A 40 16.97 -13.74 -7.72
CA PRO A 40 17.28 -15.15 -7.91
C PRO A 40 18.76 -15.43 -7.65
N ARG A 41 19.09 -16.64 -7.17
CA ARG A 41 20.50 -17.03 -6.97
C ARG A 41 21.22 -17.31 -8.28
N GLU A 42 20.47 -17.76 -9.29
CA GLU A 42 20.98 -18.21 -10.59
C GLU A 42 22.00 -19.34 -10.51
N ASP A 43 22.00 -20.07 -9.40
CA ASP A 43 22.84 -21.24 -9.16
C ASP A 43 22.14 -22.48 -9.72
N PRO A 44 22.69 -23.15 -10.77
CA PRO A 44 22.06 -24.32 -11.38
C PRO A 44 21.92 -25.51 -10.41
N ASP A 45 22.68 -25.53 -9.32
CA ASP A 45 22.60 -26.58 -8.29
C ASP A 45 21.52 -26.30 -7.24
N VAL A 46 20.91 -25.11 -7.24
CA VAL A 46 19.87 -24.70 -6.29
C VAL A 46 18.55 -24.50 -7.02
N PRO A 47 17.59 -25.45 -6.92
CA PRO A 47 16.26 -25.30 -7.52
C PRO A 47 15.50 -24.09 -6.98
N GLU A 48 15.15 -23.18 -7.91
CA GLU A 48 14.35 -21.97 -7.71
C GLU A 48 13.45 -21.73 -8.93
N VAL A 49 12.37 -20.97 -8.74
CA VAL A 49 11.51 -20.48 -9.83
C VAL A 49 10.88 -19.14 -9.47
N TYR A 50 11.14 -18.11 -10.26
CA TYR A 50 10.51 -16.81 -10.12
C TYR A 50 9.59 -16.54 -11.30
N THR A 51 8.44 -15.92 -11.04
CA THR A 51 7.42 -15.67 -12.07
C THR A 51 6.81 -14.28 -11.90
N TYR A 52 6.55 -13.64 -13.03
CA TYR A 52 5.69 -12.45 -13.15
C TYR A 52 4.75 -12.58 -14.35
N THR A 53 3.85 -11.61 -14.54
CA THR A 53 2.91 -11.55 -15.66
C THR A 53 3.06 -10.25 -16.43
N ASP A 54 2.62 -10.23 -17.69
CA ASP A 54 2.75 -9.08 -18.60
C ASP A 54 1.88 -7.86 -18.24
N ALA A 55 0.82 -8.09 -17.47
CA ALA A 55 0.02 -7.07 -16.81
C ALA A 55 -0.38 -7.49 -15.38
N MET A 56 -0.81 -6.52 -14.57
CA MET A 56 -1.34 -6.76 -13.22
C MET A 56 -2.84 -7.08 -13.21
N SER A 57 -3.55 -6.85 -14.30
CA SER A 57 -5.01 -6.99 -14.37
C SER A 57 -5.49 -7.42 -15.75
N TYR A 58 -6.57 -8.21 -15.77
CA TYR A 58 -7.14 -8.81 -16.98
C TYR A 58 -8.66 -8.85 -16.90
N ASP A 59 -9.32 -8.78 -18.06
CA ASP A 59 -10.73 -9.10 -18.19
C ASP A 59 -10.93 -10.62 -18.20
N PRO A 60 -12.05 -11.13 -17.67
CA PRO A 60 -12.47 -12.51 -17.88
C PRO A 60 -12.45 -12.86 -19.37
N GLY A 61 -11.90 -14.01 -19.73
CA GLY A 61 -11.71 -14.39 -21.13
C GLY A 61 -10.44 -13.84 -21.77
N GLU A 62 -9.64 -12.98 -21.15
CA GLU A 62 -8.29 -12.64 -21.66
C GLU A 62 -7.28 -13.77 -21.39
N GLU A 63 -6.11 -13.68 -22.01
CA GLU A 63 -5.01 -14.62 -21.77
C GLU A 63 -3.94 -13.96 -20.89
N VAL A 64 -3.53 -14.65 -19.83
CA VAL A 64 -2.41 -14.25 -18.98
C VAL A 64 -1.14 -14.95 -19.48
N ALA A 65 -0.08 -14.18 -19.71
CA ALA A 65 1.25 -14.72 -20.01
C ALA A 65 2.12 -14.71 -18.75
N PHE A 66 2.62 -15.88 -18.36
CA PHE A 66 3.54 -16.04 -17.23
C PHE A 66 4.96 -16.07 -17.76
N HIS A 67 5.78 -15.15 -17.27
CA HIS A 67 7.20 -15.03 -17.60
C HIS A 67 8.01 -15.55 -16.41
N SER A 68 8.91 -16.51 -16.65
CA SER A 68 9.62 -17.18 -15.56
C SER A 68 11.10 -17.43 -15.87
N SER A 69 11.90 -17.44 -14.81
CA SER A 69 13.23 -18.03 -14.80
C SER A 69 13.29 -19.11 -13.73
N ALA A 70 13.78 -20.29 -14.12
CA ALA A 70 13.88 -21.44 -13.23
C ALA A 70 15.20 -22.19 -13.40
N THR A 71 15.90 -22.41 -12.28
CA THR A 71 17.01 -23.38 -12.18
C THR A 71 16.48 -24.77 -11.86
N ALA A 72 15.27 -24.87 -11.29
CA ALA A 72 14.58 -26.14 -11.08
C ALA A 72 14.23 -26.80 -12.42
N LYS A 73 14.47 -28.11 -12.58
CA LYS A 73 14.13 -28.85 -13.80
C LYS A 73 12.63 -28.86 -14.11
N THR A 74 11.83 -28.97 -13.05
CA THR A 74 10.37 -28.90 -13.11
C THR A 74 9.85 -28.10 -11.93
N TRP A 75 8.70 -27.46 -12.12
CA TRP A 75 8.06 -26.64 -11.09
C TRP A 75 6.54 -26.65 -11.25
N ARG A 76 5.83 -26.27 -10.19
CA ARG A 76 4.37 -26.26 -10.12
C ARG A 76 3.85 -24.83 -10.08
N LEU A 77 2.75 -24.59 -10.81
CA LEU A 77 2.02 -23.33 -10.81
C LEU A 77 0.61 -23.55 -10.25
N GLN A 78 0.22 -22.78 -9.24
CA GLN A 78 -1.14 -22.79 -8.68
C GLN A 78 -1.70 -21.38 -8.60
N ILE A 79 -2.98 -21.21 -8.92
CA ILE A 79 -3.65 -19.91 -8.88
C ILE A 79 -4.91 -20.00 -8.04
N TYR A 80 -5.03 -19.10 -7.08
CA TYR A 80 -6.15 -19.02 -6.17
C TYR A 80 -6.81 -17.66 -6.26
N ARG A 81 -8.14 -17.60 -6.42
CA ARG A 81 -8.89 -16.39 -6.06
C ARG A 81 -8.83 -16.28 -4.53
N ASP A 82 -8.07 -15.32 -4.02
CA ASP A 82 -7.89 -15.12 -2.57
C ASP A 82 -9.10 -14.38 -1.99
N GLY A 83 -9.37 -14.63 -0.71
CA GLY A 83 -10.57 -14.17 -0.01
C GLY A 83 -10.79 -14.97 1.28
N LEU A 84 -11.97 -14.85 1.88
CA LEU A 84 -12.36 -15.54 3.10
C LEU A 84 -12.33 -17.06 2.91
N ALA A 85 -12.75 -17.52 1.73
CA ALA A 85 -12.64 -18.91 1.29
C ALA A 85 -11.85 -18.94 -0.04
N PRO A 86 -10.51 -19.07 0.01
CA PRO A 86 -9.69 -19.14 -1.18
C PRO A 86 -10.12 -20.30 -2.09
N GLU A 87 -10.22 -20.03 -3.39
CA GLU A 87 -10.65 -21.00 -4.39
C GLU A 87 -9.53 -21.23 -5.41
N MET A 88 -9.07 -22.48 -5.56
CA MET A 88 -8.12 -22.83 -6.62
C MET A 88 -8.84 -22.79 -7.97
N VAL A 89 -8.38 -21.91 -8.87
CA VAL A 89 -9.01 -21.69 -10.18
C VAL A 89 -8.17 -22.23 -11.33
N HIS A 90 -6.88 -22.46 -11.11
CA HIS A 90 -5.97 -23.04 -12.10
C HIS A 90 -4.80 -23.74 -11.45
N GLU A 91 -4.31 -24.79 -12.11
CA GLU A 91 -3.13 -25.53 -11.69
C GLU A 91 -2.42 -26.15 -12.90
N VAL A 92 -1.08 -26.11 -12.84
CA VAL A 92 -0.21 -26.95 -13.67
C VAL A 92 0.74 -27.67 -12.74
N GLU A 93 0.63 -29.00 -12.67
CA GLU A 93 1.39 -29.83 -11.72
C GLU A 93 2.90 -29.83 -12.00
N ALA A 94 3.27 -29.84 -13.29
CA ALA A 94 4.65 -29.84 -13.74
C ALA A 94 4.80 -29.01 -15.02
N LEU A 95 5.53 -27.90 -14.90
CA LEU A 95 6.06 -27.10 -15.99
C LEU A 95 7.55 -27.37 -16.12
N ASP A 96 8.04 -27.40 -17.35
CA ASP A 96 9.48 -27.49 -17.61
C ASP A 96 10.17 -26.21 -17.14
N GLY A 97 11.29 -26.39 -16.45
CA GLY A 97 12.14 -25.27 -16.05
C GLY A 97 13.05 -24.82 -17.17
N ALA A 98 13.08 -23.51 -17.40
CA ALA A 98 14.03 -22.86 -18.28
C ALA A 98 14.71 -21.72 -17.54
N PHE A 99 16.04 -21.77 -17.47
CA PHE A 99 16.83 -20.69 -16.88
C PHE A 99 16.92 -19.52 -17.86
N ALA A 100 16.63 -18.32 -17.36
CA ALA A 100 16.91 -17.06 -18.02
C ALA A 100 17.59 -16.11 -17.01
N PRO A 101 18.75 -15.50 -17.33
CA PRO A 101 19.44 -14.63 -16.40
C PRO A 101 18.60 -13.38 -16.11
N THR A 102 18.73 -12.85 -14.91
CA THR A 102 18.10 -11.61 -14.45
C THR A 102 19.03 -10.45 -14.80
N PRO A 103 18.59 -9.49 -15.63
CA PRO A 103 19.37 -8.30 -15.90
C PRO A 103 19.72 -7.54 -14.60
N PRO A 104 20.92 -6.94 -14.48
CA PRO A 104 21.33 -6.18 -13.30
C PRO A 104 20.48 -4.91 -13.06
N ASP A 105 19.73 -4.48 -14.07
CA ASP A 105 18.81 -3.34 -14.11
C ASP A 105 17.35 -3.78 -14.32
N ALA A 106 17.02 -5.03 -13.95
CA ALA A 106 15.66 -5.56 -14.06
C ALA A 106 14.62 -4.73 -13.28
N TYR A 107 15.04 -4.06 -12.20
CA TYR A 107 14.18 -3.10 -11.48
C TYR A 107 13.65 -1.97 -12.37
N ARG A 108 14.40 -1.59 -13.41
CA ARG A 108 14.12 -0.45 -14.29
C ARG A 108 13.53 -0.87 -15.64
N TYR A 109 14.04 -1.94 -16.23
CA TYR A 109 13.68 -2.37 -17.59
C TYR A 109 12.95 -3.73 -17.64
N GLY A 110 12.68 -4.33 -16.49
CA GLY A 110 12.07 -5.64 -16.39
C GLY A 110 13.06 -6.78 -16.59
N CYS A 111 12.60 -8.00 -16.30
CA CYS A 111 13.42 -9.20 -16.37
C CYS A 111 13.61 -9.73 -17.80
N ASN A 112 12.71 -9.40 -18.73
CA ASN A 112 12.68 -9.94 -20.10
C ASN A 112 12.77 -11.47 -20.18
N TRP A 113 12.23 -12.17 -19.18
CA TRP A 113 12.21 -13.63 -19.17
C TRP A 113 11.24 -14.17 -20.23
N PRO A 114 11.50 -15.36 -20.80
CA PRO A 114 10.60 -15.96 -21.77
C PRO A 114 9.26 -16.33 -21.11
N VAL A 115 8.22 -16.38 -21.94
CA VAL A 115 6.92 -16.91 -21.51
C VAL A 115 7.08 -18.41 -21.25
N SER A 116 6.81 -18.82 -20.01
CA SER A 116 6.89 -20.21 -19.56
C SER A 116 5.52 -20.91 -19.58
N HIS A 117 4.43 -20.14 -19.43
CA HIS A 117 3.06 -20.66 -19.44
C HIS A 117 2.07 -19.59 -19.91
N ARG A 118 0.97 -20.03 -20.54
CA ARG A 118 -0.16 -19.17 -20.93
C ARG A 118 -1.46 -19.76 -20.40
N TRP A 119 -2.35 -18.90 -19.90
CA TRP A 119 -3.66 -19.34 -19.44
C TRP A 119 -4.76 -18.42 -19.95
N LYS A 120 -5.68 -18.99 -20.73
CA LYS A 120 -6.94 -18.34 -21.11
C LYS A 120 -7.88 -18.34 -19.91
N LEU A 121 -8.17 -17.17 -19.36
CA LEU A 121 -9.08 -17.02 -18.24
C LEU A 121 -10.49 -17.48 -18.63
N PRO A 122 -11.20 -18.21 -17.76
CA PRO A 122 -12.62 -18.47 -17.96
C PRO A 122 -13.40 -17.15 -18.15
N SER A 123 -14.34 -17.13 -19.09
CA SER A 123 -15.13 -15.93 -19.39
C SER A 123 -16.07 -15.51 -18.24
N ASP A 124 -16.33 -16.41 -17.31
CA ASP A 124 -17.13 -16.21 -16.11
C ASP A 124 -16.28 -16.09 -14.83
N LEU A 125 -14.94 -16.01 -14.96
CA LEU A 125 -14.05 -15.87 -13.82
C LEU A 125 -14.40 -14.61 -13.03
N ARG A 126 -14.62 -14.78 -11.73
CA ARG A 126 -15.10 -13.73 -10.84
C ARG A 126 -14.02 -12.66 -10.63
N SER A 127 -14.44 -11.41 -10.47
CA SER A 127 -13.53 -10.35 -10.07
C SER A 127 -12.87 -10.65 -8.71
N GLY A 128 -11.63 -10.19 -8.57
CA GLY A 128 -10.88 -10.30 -7.33
C GLY A 128 -9.38 -10.46 -7.53
N PHE A 129 -8.68 -10.52 -6.39
CA PHE A 129 -7.25 -10.78 -6.31
C PHE A 129 -6.96 -12.27 -6.56
N HIS A 130 -6.13 -12.57 -7.55
CA HIS A 130 -5.72 -13.92 -7.88
C HIS A 130 -4.25 -14.11 -7.50
N ARG A 131 -4.03 -14.86 -6.42
CA ARG A 131 -2.69 -15.20 -5.93
C ARG A 131 -2.12 -16.32 -6.76
N VAL A 132 -0.95 -16.07 -7.34
CA VAL A 132 -0.16 -17.02 -8.12
C VAL A 132 0.94 -17.57 -7.24
N ILE A 133 1.13 -18.88 -7.26
CA ILE A 133 2.14 -19.58 -6.46
C ILE A 133 2.99 -20.43 -7.39
N SER A 134 4.27 -20.11 -7.48
CA SER A 134 5.28 -20.90 -8.19
C SER A 134 6.08 -21.68 -7.14
N SER A 135 6.26 -22.99 -7.31
CA SER A 135 7.06 -23.77 -6.36
C SER A 135 7.80 -24.94 -6.97
N CYS A 136 8.92 -25.31 -6.37
CA CYS A 136 9.71 -26.49 -6.74
C CYS A 136 10.32 -27.15 -5.50
N GLU A 137 10.59 -28.45 -5.61
CA GLU A 137 11.23 -29.23 -4.54
C GLU A 137 12.74 -29.02 -4.53
N ARG A 138 13.35 -29.05 -3.34
CA ARG A 138 14.80 -29.00 -3.15
C ARG A 138 15.32 -30.35 -2.66
N ALA A 139 16.59 -30.64 -2.97
CA ALA A 139 17.24 -31.89 -2.58
C ALA A 139 17.31 -32.12 -1.06
N ASN A 140 17.19 -31.07 -0.26
CA ASN A 140 17.16 -31.14 1.22
C ASN A 140 15.76 -31.48 1.78
N GLY A 141 14.79 -31.83 0.93
CA GLY A 141 13.40 -32.10 1.34
C GLY A 141 12.58 -30.86 1.68
N GLY A 142 13.15 -29.66 1.50
CA GLY A 142 12.42 -28.40 1.55
C GLY A 142 11.91 -28.00 0.17
N ARG A 143 11.22 -26.86 0.12
CA ARG A 143 10.67 -26.29 -1.12
C ARG A 143 11.15 -24.87 -1.35
N PHE A 144 11.21 -24.48 -2.60
CA PHE A 144 11.20 -23.09 -2.98
C PHE A 144 9.76 -22.67 -3.32
N VAL A 145 9.31 -21.53 -2.81
CA VAL A 145 7.99 -20.95 -3.08
C VAL A 145 8.13 -19.46 -3.34
N GLN A 146 7.54 -19.00 -4.44
CA GLN A 146 7.40 -17.58 -4.79
C GLN A 146 5.93 -17.25 -5.02
N HIS A 147 5.56 -16.03 -4.66
CA HIS A 147 4.22 -15.50 -4.81
C HIS A 147 4.20 -14.36 -5.82
N HIS A 148 3.23 -14.41 -6.72
CA HIS A 148 2.89 -13.34 -7.66
C HIS A 148 1.38 -13.11 -7.58
N PHE A 149 0.87 -12.10 -8.29
CA PHE A 149 -0.58 -11.90 -8.40
C PHE A 149 -0.98 -11.31 -9.74
N PHE A 150 -2.26 -11.46 -10.05
CA PHE A 150 -2.96 -10.56 -10.95
C PHE A 150 -4.39 -10.34 -10.44
N VAL A 151 -5.07 -9.34 -10.98
CA VAL A 151 -6.46 -9.03 -10.70
C VAL A 151 -7.33 -9.43 -11.88
N VAL A 152 -8.49 -10.02 -11.61
CA VAL A 152 -9.54 -10.15 -12.62
C VAL A 152 -10.51 -9.01 -12.41
N ARG A 153 -10.71 -8.20 -13.45
CA ARG A 153 -11.58 -7.02 -13.41
C ARG A 153 -13.04 -7.42 -13.50
N PRO A 154 -13.96 -6.61 -12.95
CA PRO A 154 -15.37 -6.77 -13.24
C PRO A 154 -15.68 -6.34 -14.68
N THR A 155 -16.59 -7.05 -15.34
CA THR A 155 -17.23 -6.63 -16.59
C THR A 155 -18.73 -6.49 -16.38
N GLU A 156 -19.48 -5.99 -17.36
CA GLU A 156 -20.94 -5.98 -17.27
C GLU A 156 -21.52 -7.37 -16.98
N ALA A 157 -20.92 -8.43 -17.55
CA ALA A 157 -21.34 -9.81 -17.37
C ALA A 157 -20.92 -10.41 -16.01
N THR A 158 -19.79 -9.99 -15.43
CA THR A 158 -19.22 -10.59 -14.21
C THR A 158 -19.34 -9.74 -12.95
N ARG A 159 -19.67 -8.45 -13.06
CA ARG A 159 -19.91 -7.54 -11.92
C ARG A 159 -21.00 -8.09 -11.02
N ARG A 160 -20.72 -8.16 -9.72
CA ARG A 160 -21.69 -8.61 -8.69
C ARG A 160 -21.76 -7.67 -7.48
N ALA A 161 -20.82 -6.74 -7.35
CA ALA A 161 -20.70 -5.88 -6.18
C ALA A 161 -21.29 -4.48 -6.40
N LYS A 162 -21.62 -3.82 -5.29
CA LYS A 162 -21.86 -2.36 -5.23
C LYS A 162 -20.63 -1.57 -4.80
N ILE A 163 -19.57 -2.27 -4.39
CA ILE A 163 -18.32 -1.68 -3.90
C ILE A 163 -17.23 -2.08 -4.88
N LEU A 164 -16.52 -1.09 -5.40
CA LEU A 164 -15.31 -1.26 -6.20
C LEU A 164 -14.09 -0.94 -5.34
N MET A 165 -13.27 -1.94 -5.09
CA MET A 165 -12.01 -1.76 -4.36
C MET A 165 -10.86 -1.50 -5.33
N ILE A 166 -10.11 -0.44 -5.08
CA ILE A 166 -8.92 -0.07 -5.85
C ILE A 166 -7.68 -0.47 -5.05
N LEU A 167 -6.88 -1.35 -5.62
CA LEU A 167 -5.61 -1.76 -5.01
C LEU A 167 -4.54 -0.69 -5.25
N PRO A 168 -3.76 -0.30 -4.22
CA PRO A 168 -2.74 0.74 -4.33
C PRO A 168 -1.45 0.18 -4.98
N THR A 169 -1.57 -0.33 -6.21
CA THR A 169 -0.48 -1.02 -6.92
C THR A 169 0.69 -0.10 -7.27
N GLY A 170 0.49 1.21 -7.38
CA GLY A 170 1.59 2.17 -7.55
C GLY A 170 2.49 2.24 -6.32
N THR A 171 1.88 2.19 -5.12
CA THR A 171 2.62 2.07 -3.85
C THR A 171 3.33 0.73 -3.77
N TRP A 172 2.67 -0.36 -4.16
CA TRP A 172 3.33 -1.66 -4.18
C TRP A 172 4.57 -1.64 -5.08
N THR A 173 4.46 -1.08 -6.29
CA THR A 173 5.60 -0.92 -7.20
C THR A 173 6.73 -0.11 -6.58
N ALA A 174 6.40 0.99 -5.90
CA ALA A 174 7.38 1.88 -5.25
C ALA A 174 8.19 1.20 -4.14
N TYR A 175 7.61 0.19 -3.48
CA TYR A 175 8.23 -0.57 -2.40
C TYR A 175 8.82 -1.92 -2.85
N ASN A 176 8.50 -2.38 -4.07
CA ASN A 176 9.04 -3.63 -4.61
C ASN A 176 10.54 -3.50 -4.92
N ASP A 177 11.37 -4.11 -4.08
CA ASP A 177 12.83 -4.11 -4.19
C ASP A 177 13.38 -5.18 -5.14
N PHE A 178 12.54 -6.07 -5.68
CA PHE A 178 12.99 -7.19 -6.51
C PHE A 178 13.90 -6.73 -7.65
N GLY A 179 15.06 -7.38 -7.78
CA GLY A 179 16.00 -7.13 -8.87
C GLY A 179 16.90 -5.91 -8.66
N GLY A 180 16.88 -5.25 -7.49
CA GLY A 180 18.00 -4.40 -7.05
C GLY A 180 17.63 -3.02 -6.52
N ALA A 181 16.47 -2.46 -6.88
CA ALA A 181 16.10 -1.11 -6.46
C ALA A 181 14.59 -0.91 -6.40
N ASN A 182 14.21 0.11 -5.62
CA ASN A 182 12.87 0.69 -5.54
C ASN A 182 12.98 2.23 -5.38
N HIS A 183 11.90 2.93 -5.03
CA HIS A 183 11.92 4.39 -4.90
C HIS A 183 12.61 4.90 -3.60
N TYR A 184 13.02 4.01 -2.69
CA TYR A 184 13.57 4.36 -1.37
C TYR A 184 15.04 3.96 -1.20
N PHE A 185 15.46 2.82 -1.76
CA PHE A 185 16.87 2.43 -1.84
C PHE A 185 17.12 1.67 -3.14
N GLY A 186 18.39 1.47 -3.47
CA GLY A 186 18.73 0.59 -4.57
C GLY A 186 20.22 0.51 -4.86
N VAL A 187 20.50 -0.11 -5.99
CA VAL A 187 21.85 -0.27 -6.55
C VAL A 187 22.12 0.70 -7.71
N GLU A 188 21.37 1.80 -7.80
CA GLU A 188 21.61 2.85 -8.79
C GLU A 188 22.81 3.72 -8.37
N GLY A 189 23.36 4.49 -9.31
CA GLY A 189 24.53 5.35 -9.07
C GLY A 189 25.87 4.61 -9.11
N PRO A 190 27.00 5.35 -9.15
CA PRO A 190 28.34 4.77 -9.27
C PRO A 190 28.75 3.91 -8.06
N ASN A 191 28.19 4.21 -6.88
CA ASN A 191 28.47 3.48 -5.64
C ASN A 191 27.44 2.37 -5.35
N ARG A 192 26.39 2.24 -6.17
CA ARG A 192 25.30 1.25 -6.02
C ARG A 192 24.56 1.38 -4.69
N ASP A 193 24.24 2.60 -4.30
CA ASP A 193 23.57 2.98 -3.05
C ASP A 193 22.41 3.95 -3.27
N GLU A 194 22.01 4.22 -4.51
CA GLU A 194 20.92 5.14 -4.83
C GLU A 194 19.61 4.41 -5.18
N PRO A 195 18.44 4.97 -4.77
CA PRO A 195 17.14 4.51 -5.24
C PRO A 195 16.95 4.79 -6.73
N SER A 196 15.97 4.12 -7.34
CA SER A 196 15.61 4.36 -8.72
C SER A 196 14.35 5.22 -8.86
N PRO A 197 14.37 6.29 -9.67
CA PRO A 197 13.15 7.02 -10.01
C PRO A 197 12.30 6.31 -11.05
N VAL A 198 12.77 5.20 -11.65
CA VAL A 198 12.07 4.47 -12.71
C VAL A 198 11.98 3.00 -12.34
N LEU A 199 10.76 2.48 -12.24
CA LEU A 199 10.50 1.09 -11.85
C LEU A 199 9.67 0.38 -12.90
N SER A 200 10.09 -0.82 -13.28
CA SER A 200 9.34 -1.71 -14.17
C SER A 200 8.34 -2.57 -13.39
N LEU A 201 7.19 -2.83 -14.02
CA LEU A 201 6.23 -3.83 -13.59
C LEU A 201 6.54 -5.24 -14.11
N GLU A 202 7.43 -5.36 -15.11
CA GLU A 202 7.77 -6.63 -15.76
C GLU A 202 8.84 -7.39 -14.95
N ARG A 203 8.59 -7.54 -13.66
CA ARG A 203 9.44 -8.22 -12.69
C ARG A 203 8.61 -8.87 -11.58
N PRO A 204 9.11 -9.92 -10.92
CA PRO A 204 8.49 -10.50 -9.74
C PRO A 204 8.24 -9.51 -8.60
N TRP A 205 7.31 -9.85 -7.71
CA TRP A 205 7.10 -9.14 -6.45
C TRP A 205 7.99 -9.70 -5.35
N THR A 206 8.61 -8.81 -4.58
CA THR A 206 9.40 -9.20 -3.42
C THR A 206 8.55 -9.93 -2.38
N ARG A 207 9.17 -10.88 -1.71
CA ARG A 207 8.52 -11.77 -0.74
C ARG A 207 7.96 -10.97 0.42
N GLY A 208 6.69 -11.22 0.72
CA GLY A 208 5.96 -10.56 1.80
C GLY A 208 4.88 -9.59 1.32
N MET A 209 4.94 -9.11 0.07
CA MET A 209 3.90 -8.20 -0.45
C MET A 209 2.59 -8.94 -0.74
N VAL A 210 2.68 -10.14 -1.33
CA VAL A 210 1.51 -10.94 -1.74
C VAL A 210 1.07 -11.92 -0.65
N TRP A 211 2.00 -12.44 0.15
CA TRP A 211 1.69 -13.40 1.21
C TRP A 211 2.62 -13.22 2.42
N LEU A 212 2.05 -13.37 3.62
CA LEU A 212 2.76 -13.38 4.90
C LEU A 212 2.29 -14.54 5.78
N PRO A 213 3.20 -15.14 6.57
CA PRO A 213 2.81 -16.09 7.60
C PRO A 213 2.06 -15.38 8.73
N ALA A 214 1.23 -16.12 9.45
CA ALA A 214 0.60 -15.62 10.66
C ALA A 214 1.68 -15.20 11.68
N GLY A 215 1.48 -14.05 12.32
CA GLY A 215 2.42 -13.50 13.30
C GLY A 215 3.57 -12.69 12.71
N ALA A 216 3.65 -12.50 11.39
CA ALA A 216 4.57 -11.51 10.81
C ALA A 216 4.33 -10.12 11.45
N PRO A 217 5.39 -9.44 11.96
CA PRO A 217 5.22 -8.16 12.65
C PRO A 217 4.67 -7.04 11.75
N ARG A 218 4.05 -6.06 12.40
CA ARG A 218 3.61 -4.81 11.77
C ARG A 218 4.61 -3.69 12.01
N ILE A 219 4.44 -2.58 11.28
CA ILE A 219 5.29 -1.40 11.48
C ILE A 219 5.03 -0.76 12.85
N CYS A 220 3.78 -0.75 13.31
CA CYS A 220 3.42 -0.22 14.62
C CYS A 220 4.23 -0.91 15.72
N ALA A 221 4.69 -0.13 16.70
CA ALA A 221 5.38 -0.69 17.87
C ALA A 221 4.43 -1.62 18.64
N ASP A 222 4.78 -2.91 18.69
CA ASP A 222 4.05 -3.94 19.41
C ASP A 222 5.03 -5.03 19.94
N PRO A 223 5.20 -5.19 21.27
CA PRO A 223 4.56 -4.41 22.32
C PRO A 223 5.00 -2.94 22.32
N ALA A 224 4.26 -2.11 23.06
CA ALA A 224 4.63 -0.74 23.35
C ALA A 224 6.04 -0.66 23.99
N PRO A 225 6.87 0.32 23.63
CA PRO A 225 8.15 0.51 24.29
C PRO A 225 7.96 0.97 25.75
N GLU A 226 8.81 0.47 26.65
CA GLU A 226 8.88 0.91 28.03
C GLU A 226 9.63 2.25 28.16
N MET A 227 9.63 2.82 29.36
CA MET A 227 10.32 4.08 29.64
C MET A 227 11.83 3.89 29.47
N GLY A 228 12.41 4.61 28.49
CA GLY A 228 13.84 4.58 28.20
C GLY A 228 14.26 3.47 27.24
N ASP A 229 13.32 2.70 26.69
CA ASP A 229 13.64 1.70 25.67
C ASP A 229 14.25 2.35 24.42
N ALA A 230 15.23 1.64 23.84
CA ALA A 230 15.73 1.95 22.52
C ALA A 230 14.60 1.82 21.48
N PRO A 231 14.51 2.75 20.51
CA PRO A 231 13.65 2.55 19.33
C PRO A 231 13.98 1.23 18.63
N ARG A 232 12.94 0.51 18.23
CA ARG A 232 13.06 -0.75 17.49
C ARG A 232 12.17 -0.76 16.26
N TYR A 233 12.52 -1.63 15.32
CA TYR A 233 11.79 -1.83 14.08
C TYR A 233 11.60 -3.33 13.83
N PRO A 234 10.71 -3.97 14.61
CA PRO A 234 10.58 -5.43 14.66
C PRO A 234 10.27 -6.05 13.29
N MET A 235 9.53 -5.34 12.45
CA MET A 235 9.23 -5.78 11.10
C MET A 235 10.50 -6.02 10.28
N LYS A 236 11.46 -5.09 10.29
CA LYS A 236 12.69 -5.21 9.50
C LYS A 236 13.65 -6.24 10.08
N GLU A 237 13.78 -6.26 11.41
CA GLU A 237 14.55 -7.30 12.11
C GLU A 237 14.03 -8.70 11.73
N TRP A 238 12.71 -8.87 11.75
CA TRP A 238 12.06 -10.12 11.37
C TRP A 238 12.22 -10.43 9.88
N ALA A 239 12.08 -9.45 8.99
CA ALA A 239 12.26 -9.66 7.55
C ALA A 239 13.67 -10.14 7.22
N PHE A 240 14.69 -9.48 7.76
CA PHE A 240 16.08 -9.86 7.55
C PHE A 240 16.34 -11.27 8.07
N ALA A 241 15.86 -11.60 9.28
CA ALA A 241 16.04 -12.91 9.88
C ALA A 241 15.33 -14.05 9.13
N ASN A 242 14.22 -13.76 8.44
CA ASN A 242 13.37 -14.76 7.77
C ASN A 242 13.42 -14.73 6.23
N GLY A 243 14.25 -13.84 5.66
CA GLY A 243 14.43 -13.69 4.22
C GLY A 243 13.19 -13.16 3.51
N PHE A 244 12.60 -12.08 4.03
CA PHE A 244 11.52 -11.31 3.39
C PHE A 244 12.06 -9.97 2.89
N GLY A 245 11.35 -9.35 1.95
CA GLY A 245 11.68 -8.02 1.46
C GLY A 245 11.63 -6.98 2.58
N GLN A 246 12.52 -6.00 2.51
CA GLN A 246 12.71 -5.01 3.59
C GLN A 246 11.42 -4.25 3.93
N TYR A 247 10.59 -4.03 2.90
CA TYR A 247 9.36 -3.23 2.99
C TYR A 247 8.07 -4.05 2.95
N TYR A 248 8.11 -5.36 3.24
CA TYR A 248 6.89 -6.18 3.26
C TYR A 248 5.79 -5.61 4.17
N ALA A 249 6.18 -4.91 5.23
CA ALA A 249 5.25 -4.37 6.22
C ALA A 249 4.71 -2.98 5.85
N ALA A 250 5.27 -2.34 4.81
CA ALA A 250 4.91 -0.99 4.38
C ALA A 250 3.87 -0.99 3.26
N SER A 251 3.72 -2.07 2.50
CA SER A 251 2.73 -2.15 1.42
C SER A 251 2.38 -3.60 1.07
N GLY A 252 1.39 -3.79 0.20
CA GLY A 252 1.05 -5.08 -0.38
C GLY A 252 -0.23 -5.71 0.17
N TRP A 253 -0.80 -6.58 -0.66
CA TRP A 253 -2.02 -7.35 -0.39
C TRP A 253 -2.00 -8.02 0.99
N ALA A 254 -0.91 -8.72 1.32
CA ALA A 254 -0.82 -9.50 2.56
C ALA A 254 -0.90 -8.64 3.81
N GLN A 255 -0.37 -7.42 3.72
CA GLN A 255 -0.23 -6.52 4.85
C GLN A 255 -1.51 -5.71 5.10
N TYR A 256 -2.19 -5.24 4.06
CA TYR A 256 -3.33 -4.34 4.21
C TYR A 256 -4.61 -4.90 3.60
N ASP A 257 -4.71 -4.87 2.28
CA ASP A 257 -5.92 -5.08 1.50
C ASP A 257 -6.64 -6.39 1.83
N ARG A 258 -5.88 -7.47 1.99
CA ARG A 258 -6.42 -8.79 2.30
C ARG A 258 -7.25 -8.76 3.57
N HIS A 259 -6.81 -8.04 4.61
CA HIS A 259 -7.53 -7.98 5.88
C HIS A 259 -8.91 -7.32 5.74
N PHE A 260 -9.03 -6.29 4.90
CA PHE A 260 -10.32 -5.69 4.58
C PHE A 260 -11.21 -6.65 3.80
N VAL A 261 -10.68 -7.33 2.77
CA VAL A 261 -11.47 -8.29 1.97
C VAL A 261 -12.00 -9.44 2.82
N LEU A 262 -11.17 -10.01 3.70
CA LEU A 262 -11.60 -11.07 4.63
C LEU A 262 -12.74 -10.59 5.54
N TRP A 263 -12.63 -9.38 6.07
CA TRP A 263 -13.66 -8.79 6.92
C TRP A 263 -14.95 -8.50 6.13
N ALA A 264 -14.82 -7.87 4.96
CA ALA A 264 -15.95 -7.50 4.12
C ALA A 264 -16.75 -8.73 3.67
N GLU A 265 -16.08 -9.78 3.18
CA GLU A 265 -16.76 -11.03 2.80
C GLU A 265 -17.42 -11.72 4.01
N LYS A 266 -16.81 -11.65 5.20
CA LYS A 266 -17.39 -12.20 6.43
C LYS A 266 -18.64 -11.45 6.87
N GLU A 267 -18.67 -10.13 6.69
CA GLU A 267 -19.82 -9.28 7.00
C GLU A 267 -20.90 -9.29 5.89
N GLY A 268 -20.64 -9.97 4.76
CA GLY A 268 -21.59 -10.11 3.66
C GLY A 268 -21.51 -9.03 2.59
N TYR A 269 -20.47 -8.19 2.61
CA TYR A 269 -20.20 -7.25 1.54
C TYR A 269 -19.52 -7.96 0.36
N ALA A 270 -20.12 -7.84 -0.83
CA ALA A 270 -19.48 -8.25 -2.08
C ALA A 270 -18.57 -7.12 -2.58
N LEU A 271 -17.37 -7.47 -3.06
CA LEU A 271 -16.38 -6.56 -3.61
C LEU A 271 -16.01 -7.00 -5.03
N ASP A 272 -15.96 -6.04 -5.95
CA ASP A 272 -15.20 -6.17 -7.19
C ASP A 272 -13.87 -5.40 -7.01
N VAL A 273 -12.82 -5.82 -7.71
CA VAL A 273 -11.45 -5.32 -7.49
C VAL A 273 -10.82 -4.88 -8.81
N ILE A 274 -10.16 -3.73 -8.77
CA ILE A 274 -9.33 -3.20 -9.86
C ILE A 274 -7.96 -2.74 -9.33
N THR A 275 -6.99 -2.59 -10.22
CA THR A 275 -5.69 -1.98 -9.91
C THR A 275 -5.70 -0.47 -10.16
N GLN A 276 -4.72 0.27 -9.65
CA GLN A 276 -4.55 1.68 -10.03
C GLN A 276 -4.27 1.84 -11.53
N THR A 277 -3.57 0.89 -12.17
CA THR A 277 -3.36 0.92 -13.63
C THR A 277 -4.69 0.85 -14.39
N ASP A 278 -5.66 0.07 -13.91
CA ASP A 278 -7.01 0.08 -14.47
C ASP A 278 -7.70 1.42 -14.26
N LEU A 279 -7.58 2.02 -13.08
CA LEU A 279 -8.14 3.35 -12.82
C LEU A 279 -7.57 4.40 -13.78
N HIS A 280 -6.27 4.35 -14.08
CA HIS A 280 -5.61 5.29 -14.99
C HIS A 280 -6.11 5.13 -16.44
N TYR A 281 -6.15 3.89 -16.96
CA TYR A 281 -6.48 3.64 -18.37
C TYR A 281 -7.97 3.39 -18.66
N ARG A 282 -8.75 3.04 -17.64
CA ARG A 282 -10.17 2.67 -17.75
C ARG A 282 -11.01 3.33 -16.63
N PRO A 283 -10.98 4.66 -16.51
CA PRO A 283 -11.65 5.34 -15.40
C PRO A 283 -13.18 5.25 -15.48
N GLU A 284 -13.76 4.84 -16.62
CA GLU A 284 -15.19 4.52 -16.79
C GLU A 284 -15.65 3.34 -15.92
N LEU A 285 -14.72 2.50 -15.44
CA LEU A 285 -15.06 1.42 -14.50
C LEU A 285 -15.72 1.96 -13.22
N LEU A 286 -15.43 3.20 -12.82
CA LEU A 286 -16.04 3.83 -11.65
C LEU A 286 -17.53 4.12 -11.82
N ASP A 287 -18.00 4.34 -13.05
CA ASP A 287 -19.39 4.75 -13.34
C ASP A 287 -20.40 3.67 -12.97
N ALA A 288 -19.92 2.43 -12.89
CA ALA A 288 -20.70 1.25 -12.58
C ALA A 288 -20.98 1.07 -11.06
N TYR A 289 -20.38 1.89 -10.19
CA TYR A 289 -20.39 1.66 -8.74
C TYR A 289 -20.85 2.89 -7.96
N PRO A 290 -21.71 2.74 -6.95
CA PRO A 290 -22.03 3.84 -6.04
C PRO A 290 -20.93 4.10 -5.00
N CYS A 291 -20.09 3.11 -4.70
CA CYS A 291 -19.07 3.17 -3.65
C CYS A 291 -17.73 2.65 -4.16
N VAL A 292 -16.69 3.45 -3.94
CA VAL A 292 -15.29 3.10 -4.18
C VAL A 292 -14.57 3.02 -2.84
N THR A 293 -13.72 2.00 -2.66
CA THR A 293 -12.89 1.85 -1.45
C THR A 293 -11.41 1.76 -1.77
N ILE A 294 -10.58 2.37 -0.92
CA ILE A 294 -9.12 2.28 -0.95
C ILE A 294 -8.65 1.94 0.46
N ILE A 295 -7.74 0.98 0.61
CA ILE A 295 -7.38 0.38 1.90
C ILE A 295 -5.88 0.47 2.16
N GLY A 296 -5.51 0.82 3.39
CA GLY A 296 -4.14 0.73 3.88
C GLY A 296 -3.27 1.86 3.35
N HIS A 297 -2.29 1.52 2.52
CA HIS A 297 -1.27 2.47 2.12
C HIS A 297 -1.35 2.77 0.61
N ASP A 298 -1.90 3.94 0.27
CA ASP A 298 -2.16 4.42 -1.10
C ASP A 298 -1.41 5.73 -1.41
N GLU A 299 -0.09 5.66 -1.33
CA GLU A 299 0.81 6.81 -1.45
C GLU A 299 1.10 7.32 -2.86
N TYR A 300 1.12 6.46 -3.89
CA TYR A 300 1.56 6.83 -5.24
C TYR A 300 0.38 6.87 -6.22
N TRP A 301 0.15 8.03 -6.85
CA TRP A 301 -0.98 8.28 -7.73
C TRP A 301 -0.58 9.04 -8.99
N THR A 302 -1.19 8.72 -10.13
CA THR A 302 -1.07 9.58 -11.32
C THR A 302 -2.07 10.74 -11.26
N TRP A 303 -1.85 11.76 -12.07
CA TRP A 303 -2.80 12.88 -12.24
C TRP A 303 -4.17 12.36 -12.68
N GLU A 304 -4.19 11.48 -13.69
CA GLU A 304 -5.39 10.92 -14.30
C GLU A 304 -6.21 10.09 -13.32
N MET A 305 -5.54 9.32 -12.43
CA MET A 305 -6.22 8.58 -11.38
C MET A 305 -6.96 9.52 -10.41
N ARG A 306 -6.36 10.66 -10.06
CA ARG A 306 -6.99 11.65 -9.19
C ARG A 306 -8.17 12.33 -9.86
N GLU A 307 -8.03 12.72 -11.13
CA GLU A 307 -9.15 13.28 -11.91
C GLU A 307 -10.33 12.30 -11.99
N ALA A 308 -10.05 11.00 -12.16
CA ALA A 308 -11.09 9.97 -12.20
C ALA A 308 -11.88 9.90 -10.88
N ILE A 309 -11.19 9.92 -9.73
CA ILE A 309 -11.83 9.92 -8.41
C ILE A 309 -12.63 11.20 -8.18
N GLU A 310 -12.05 12.37 -8.49
CA GLU A 310 -12.75 13.65 -8.33
C GLU A 310 -14.02 13.71 -9.20
N ARG A 311 -13.93 13.28 -10.47
CA ARG A 311 -15.08 13.20 -11.38
C ARG A 311 -16.15 12.24 -10.86
N HIS A 312 -15.75 11.07 -10.36
CA HIS A 312 -16.68 10.10 -9.80
C HIS A 312 -17.46 10.69 -8.63
N VAL A 313 -16.77 11.33 -7.68
CA VAL A 313 -17.41 11.96 -6.52
C VAL A 313 -18.29 13.14 -6.95
N GLU A 314 -17.80 14.02 -7.84
CA GLU A 314 -18.59 15.13 -8.36
C GLU A 314 -19.89 14.68 -9.05
N GLY A 315 -19.82 13.54 -9.74
CA GLY A 315 -20.96 12.87 -10.39
C GLY A 315 -21.98 12.25 -9.44
N GLY A 316 -21.67 12.11 -8.15
CA GLY A 316 -22.55 11.51 -7.14
C GLY A 316 -22.04 10.18 -6.57
N GLY A 317 -20.88 9.71 -7.03
CA GLY A 317 -20.17 8.59 -6.46
C GLY A 317 -19.64 8.89 -5.05
N ARG A 318 -19.26 7.85 -4.32
CA ARG A 318 -18.86 7.96 -2.91
C ARG A 318 -17.55 7.23 -2.66
N LEU A 319 -16.60 7.93 -2.04
CA LEU A 319 -15.27 7.38 -1.74
C LEU A 319 -15.13 7.09 -0.25
N ALA A 320 -14.96 5.82 0.12
CA ALA A 320 -14.58 5.38 1.46
C ALA A 320 -13.11 4.99 1.49
N ARG A 321 -12.26 5.89 1.98
CA ARG A 321 -10.81 5.68 2.08
C ARG A 321 -10.43 5.26 3.50
N PHE A 322 -10.06 4.00 3.65
CA PHE A 322 -9.53 3.42 4.88
C PHE A 322 -8.00 3.27 4.78
N GLY A 323 -7.33 4.36 4.41
CA GLY A 323 -5.90 4.41 4.19
C GLY A 323 -5.28 5.77 4.48
N ALA A 324 -3.96 5.89 4.30
CA ALA A 324 -3.18 7.11 4.51
C ALA A 324 -1.95 7.23 3.58
N ASN A 325 -1.20 8.31 3.80
CA ASN A 325 -0.02 8.78 3.08
C ASN A 325 -0.31 9.23 1.65
N PHE A 326 -1.40 9.97 1.41
CA PHE A 326 -1.77 10.42 0.06
C PHE A 326 -0.83 11.52 -0.45
N LEU A 327 0.35 11.15 -0.94
CA LEU A 327 1.47 12.09 -1.06
C LEU A 327 2.07 12.22 -2.47
N TRP A 328 2.45 11.13 -3.13
CA TRP A 328 3.29 11.21 -4.33
C TRP A 328 2.49 11.23 -5.62
N GLN A 329 2.81 12.21 -6.46
CA GLN A 329 2.49 12.18 -7.87
C GLN A 329 3.48 11.29 -8.63
N ILE A 330 2.95 10.36 -9.42
CA ILE A 330 3.69 9.50 -10.34
C ILE A 330 3.24 9.74 -11.78
N ARG A 331 4.07 9.26 -12.71
CA ARG A 331 3.66 9.04 -14.11
C ARG A 331 3.79 7.57 -14.46
N LEU A 332 2.89 7.12 -15.33
CA LEU A 332 2.97 5.80 -15.96
C LEU A 332 3.41 5.98 -17.42
N GLU A 333 4.46 5.27 -17.81
CA GLU A 333 5.00 5.22 -19.17
C GLU A 333 4.82 3.83 -19.77
N GLU A 334 4.95 3.73 -21.09
CA GLU A 334 4.87 2.46 -21.83
C GLU A 334 3.62 1.64 -21.52
N ASN A 335 2.45 2.29 -21.54
CA ASN A 335 1.15 1.69 -21.22
C ASN A 335 1.12 1.05 -19.82
N GLY A 336 1.75 1.72 -18.85
CA GLY A 336 1.75 1.30 -17.45
C GLY A 336 2.92 0.42 -17.06
N LYS A 337 3.76 -0.03 -18.00
CA LYS A 337 4.88 -0.92 -17.72
C LYS A 337 5.99 -0.26 -16.91
N ARG A 338 6.12 1.07 -16.96
CA ARG A 338 7.10 1.83 -16.18
C ARG A 338 6.42 2.87 -15.31
N GLN A 339 6.78 2.90 -14.03
CA GLN A 339 6.40 3.92 -13.05
C GLN A 339 7.55 4.89 -12.83
N ILE A 340 7.27 6.19 -12.92
CA ILE A 340 8.24 7.26 -12.75
C ILE A 340 7.90 8.08 -11.51
N CYS A 341 8.87 8.24 -10.62
CA CYS A 341 8.78 9.14 -9.47
C CYS A 341 10.16 9.69 -9.07
N HIS A 342 10.36 11.01 -9.19
CA HIS A 342 11.60 11.67 -8.78
C HIS A 342 11.56 12.17 -7.32
N LYS A 343 10.39 12.12 -6.66
CA LYS A 343 10.17 12.49 -5.26
C LYS A 343 10.74 13.89 -4.96
N PHE A 344 11.38 14.08 -3.81
CA PHE A 344 12.01 15.35 -3.42
C PHE A 344 13.04 15.89 -4.43
N LYS A 345 13.61 15.03 -5.30
CA LYS A 345 14.57 15.46 -6.33
C LYS A 345 13.89 15.97 -7.60
N ALA A 346 12.56 15.93 -7.69
CA ALA A 346 11.83 16.19 -8.94
C ALA A 346 12.13 17.55 -9.56
N ILE A 347 12.12 18.63 -8.77
CA ILE A 347 12.40 19.98 -9.28
C ILE A 347 13.77 20.11 -9.97
N HIS A 348 14.73 19.23 -9.64
CA HIS A 348 16.08 19.24 -10.19
C HIS A 348 16.35 18.14 -11.22
N LYS A 349 15.56 17.06 -11.20
CA LYS A 349 15.86 15.82 -11.95
C LYS A 349 14.75 15.37 -12.89
N ASP A 350 13.53 15.83 -12.68
CA ASP A 350 12.40 15.42 -13.49
C ASP A 350 12.43 16.16 -14.85
N PRO A 351 12.56 15.45 -15.99
CA PRO A 351 12.77 16.07 -17.30
C PRO A 351 11.62 16.95 -17.79
N ILE A 352 10.43 16.86 -17.17
CA ILE A 352 9.29 17.69 -17.54
C ILE A 352 9.27 19.05 -16.83
N VAL A 353 10.18 19.29 -15.87
CA VAL A 353 10.31 20.60 -15.22
C VAL A 353 10.63 21.67 -16.26
N GLY A 354 9.96 22.81 -16.18
CA GLY A 354 10.12 23.92 -17.13
C GLY A 354 9.45 23.71 -18.49
N THR A 355 8.77 22.59 -18.70
CA THR A 355 7.94 22.34 -19.90
C THR A 355 6.49 22.78 -19.68
N GLY A 356 5.67 22.75 -20.74
CA GLY A 356 4.21 22.96 -20.62
C GLY A 356 3.48 21.88 -19.79
N GLN A 357 4.17 20.79 -19.43
CA GLN A 357 3.63 19.70 -18.63
C GLN A 357 4.11 19.73 -17.17
N ALA A 358 4.62 20.85 -16.68
CA ALA A 358 5.18 20.94 -15.32
C ALA A 358 4.20 20.53 -14.19
N HIS A 359 2.88 20.62 -14.42
CA HIS A 359 1.87 20.11 -13.48
C HIS A 359 1.89 18.57 -13.32
N LEU A 360 2.57 17.85 -14.22
CA LEU A 360 2.79 16.40 -14.15
C LEU A 360 4.05 16.02 -13.37
N MET A 361 4.73 16.99 -12.75
CA MET A 361 5.98 16.77 -12.02
C MET A 361 5.78 15.71 -10.94
N THR A 362 6.70 14.74 -10.86
CA THR A 362 6.57 13.59 -9.97
C THR A 362 7.10 13.87 -8.56
N SER A 363 6.49 14.87 -7.92
CA SER A 363 6.77 15.32 -6.56
C SER A 363 5.56 15.10 -5.64
N ALA A 364 5.61 15.62 -4.43
CA ALA A 364 4.48 15.62 -3.52
C ALA A 364 3.32 16.44 -4.09
N TRP A 365 2.07 16.04 -3.82
CA TRP A 365 0.87 16.75 -4.27
C TRP A 365 0.78 18.19 -3.73
N GLU A 366 1.27 18.39 -2.52
CA GLU A 366 1.38 19.68 -1.83
C GLU A 366 2.62 20.49 -2.24
N ASP A 367 3.47 19.98 -3.13
CA ASP A 367 4.61 20.72 -3.67
C ASP A 367 4.13 22.03 -4.31
N ARG A 368 4.82 23.13 -4.01
CA ARG A 368 4.48 24.47 -4.49
C ARG A 368 4.49 24.62 -6.01
N ASN A 369 5.04 23.66 -6.75
CA ASN A 369 5.06 23.63 -8.20
C ASN A 369 3.97 22.71 -8.79
N VAL A 370 3.46 21.73 -8.02
CA VAL A 370 2.31 20.87 -8.40
C VAL A 370 0.99 21.54 -8.03
N ARG A 371 0.87 22.07 -6.80
CA ARG A 371 -0.29 22.84 -6.29
C ARG A 371 -1.63 22.14 -6.40
N TRP A 372 -1.66 20.84 -6.17
CA TRP A 372 -2.91 20.08 -6.15
C TRP A 372 -2.99 19.26 -4.85
N PRO A 373 -3.27 19.89 -3.70
CA PRO A 373 -3.18 19.23 -2.40
C PRO A 373 -4.11 18.00 -2.32
N GLY A 374 -3.70 16.97 -1.60
CA GLY A 374 -4.50 15.75 -1.39
C GLY A 374 -5.91 16.05 -0.85
N ALA A 375 -6.04 17.12 -0.06
CA ALA A 375 -7.30 17.55 0.54
C ALA A 375 -8.40 17.85 -0.48
N SER A 376 -8.05 18.20 -1.74
CA SER A 376 -9.06 18.37 -2.78
C SER A 376 -9.77 17.05 -3.10
N THR A 377 -9.04 15.94 -3.09
CA THR A 377 -9.51 14.62 -3.53
C THR A 377 -10.00 13.78 -2.36
N VAL A 378 -9.20 13.69 -1.30
CA VAL A 378 -9.44 12.78 -0.16
C VAL A 378 -9.72 13.50 1.16
N GLY A 379 -9.79 14.84 1.16
CA GLY A 379 -10.14 15.65 2.33
C GLY A 379 -9.02 15.87 3.35
N VAL A 380 -7.84 15.27 3.14
CA VAL A 380 -6.63 15.39 3.97
C VAL A 380 -5.37 15.41 3.09
N ASN A 381 -4.26 15.88 3.65
CA ASN A 381 -2.95 16.06 3.04
C ASN A 381 -1.93 15.10 3.69
N GLY A 382 -1.13 14.40 2.88
CA GLY A 382 -0.03 13.56 3.37
C GLY A 382 1.11 14.37 3.98
N ALA A 383 1.23 15.66 3.64
CA ALA A 383 2.23 16.54 4.24
C ALA A 383 1.87 17.11 5.63
N HIS A 384 0.65 16.89 6.15
CA HIS A 384 0.16 17.52 7.40
C HIS A 384 -0.09 16.54 8.55
N GLY A 385 0.52 15.37 8.44
CA GLY A 385 0.53 14.24 9.35
C GLY A 385 1.23 13.17 8.54
N LEU A 386 2.31 12.57 9.04
CA LEU A 386 3.03 11.56 8.28
C LEU A 386 3.28 10.35 9.15
N TYR A 387 3.85 10.48 10.34
CA TYR A 387 4.22 9.31 11.15
C TYR A 387 3.59 9.28 12.55
N ALA A 388 3.22 8.07 12.97
CA ALA A 388 2.77 7.80 14.34
C ALA A 388 3.07 6.36 14.79
N SER A 389 3.37 6.20 16.08
CA SER A 389 3.45 4.91 16.79
C SER A 389 4.40 3.86 16.18
N TRP A 390 5.55 4.28 15.67
CA TRP A 390 6.63 3.38 15.21
C TRP A 390 8.00 4.05 15.31
N GLY A 391 9.08 3.28 15.54
CA GLY A 391 10.41 3.85 15.73
C GLY A 391 10.43 4.95 16.81
N GLY A 392 11.11 6.06 16.53
CA GLY A 392 11.06 7.29 17.33
C GLY A 392 9.90 8.24 16.97
N PHE A 393 8.96 7.83 16.11
CA PHE A 393 7.81 8.64 15.74
C PHE A 393 6.64 8.41 16.69
N ALA A 394 6.54 9.26 17.71
CA ALA A 394 5.51 9.17 18.76
C ALA A 394 5.29 7.72 19.25
N PRO A 395 6.34 7.01 19.71
CA PRO A 395 6.28 5.58 20.03
C PRO A 395 5.19 5.21 21.07
N ASN A 396 4.94 6.12 22.01
CA ASN A 396 3.90 6.01 23.05
C ASN A 396 2.68 6.90 22.78
N GLY A 397 2.44 7.24 21.51
CA GLY A 397 1.30 8.03 21.07
C GLY A 397 -0.05 7.33 21.27
N GLN A 398 -1.12 8.02 20.88
CA GLN A 398 -2.50 7.65 21.21
C GLN A 398 -2.97 6.31 20.60
N ARG A 399 -2.39 5.85 19.48
CA ARG A 399 -2.71 4.59 18.77
C ARG A 399 -4.17 4.37 18.35
N GLY A 400 -5.05 5.34 18.62
CA GLY A 400 -6.44 5.43 18.18
C GLY A 400 -6.83 6.89 17.97
N PHE A 401 -8.10 7.15 17.67
CA PHE A 401 -8.60 8.50 17.39
C PHE A 401 -9.43 9.07 18.55
N THR A 402 -9.24 10.36 18.87
CA THR A 402 -10.14 11.12 19.75
C THR A 402 -11.35 11.60 18.96
N VAL A 403 -12.57 11.32 19.43
CA VAL A 403 -13.82 11.73 18.80
C VAL A 403 -14.16 13.18 19.15
N TYR A 404 -14.48 14.01 18.14
CA TYR A 404 -14.89 15.40 18.32
C TYR A 404 -16.34 15.68 17.88
N ARG A 405 -16.91 14.87 16.99
CA ARG A 405 -18.28 15.06 16.48
C ARG A 405 -19.10 13.77 16.59
N PRO A 406 -19.40 13.29 17.81
CA PRO A 406 -20.06 12.00 18.04
C PRO A 406 -21.48 11.92 17.45
N GLU A 407 -22.14 13.06 17.19
CA GLU A 407 -23.47 13.12 16.58
C GLU A 407 -23.45 12.84 15.06
N HIS A 408 -22.27 12.84 14.44
CA HIS A 408 -22.14 12.54 13.03
C HIS A 408 -22.60 11.10 12.74
N TRP A 409 -23.32 10.89 11.63
CA TRP A 409 -23.96 9.60 11.30
C TRP A 409 -22.97 8.43 11.27
N VAL A 410 -21.68 8.70 11.02
CA VAL A 410 -20.65 7.67 11.01
C VAL A 410 -20.50 6.96 12.35
N PHE A 411 -20.77 7.66 13.46
CA PHE A 411 -20.71 7.12 14.82
C PHE A 411 -22.06 6.58 15.30
N ALA A 412 -23.10 6.57 14.46
CA ALA A 412 -24.41 6.09 14.87
C ALA A 412 -24.35 4.65 15.39
N GLY A 413 -24.87 4.44 16.61
CA GLY A 413 -24.91 3.13 17.27
C GLY A 413 -23.56 2.62 17.79
N THR A 414 -22.51 3.45 17.83
CA THR A 414 -21.24 3.10 18.51
C THR A 414 -21.33 3.37 20.02
N GLY A 415 -22.12 4.37 20.43
CA GLY A 415 -22.13 4.87 21.80
C GLY A 415 -20.90 5.72 22.15
N LEU A 416 -20.10 6.13 21.15
CA LEU A 416 -18.97 7.03 21.38
C LEU A 416 -19.46 8.45 21.69
N HIS A 417 -18.81 9.09 22.64
CA HIS A 417 -19.06 10.46 23.07
C HIS A 417 -17.90 11.39 22.70
N TYR A 418 -18.09 12.69 22.90
CA TYR A 418 -17.04 13.68 22.71
C TYR A 418 -15.85 13.35 23.64
N ALA A 419 -14.64 13.41 23.08
CA ALA A 419 -13.37 13.05 23.70
C ALA A 419 -13.13 11.56 23.97
N ASP A 420 -14.05 10.65 23.61
CA ASP A 420 -13.77 9.23 23.66
C ASP A 420 -12.66 8.85 22.66
N ILE A 421 -11.90 7.82 23.01
CA ILE A 421 -10.86 7.25 22.15
C ILE A 421 -11.32 5.89 21.66
N PHE A 422 -11.19 5.63 20.36
CA PHE A 422 -11.48 4.32 19.78
C PHE A 422 -10.31 3.76 18.97
N GLY A 423 -10.21 2.42 18.93
CA GLY A 423 -9.22 1.68 18.17
C GLY A 423 -7.80 1.70 18.73
N ASP A 424 -7.56 2.40 19.84
CA ASP A 424 -6.29 2.43 20.57
C ASP A 424 -5.80 1.04 20.94
N LYS A 425 -6.70 0.18 21.43
CA LYS A 425 -6.37 -1.20 21.82
C LYS A 425 -5.97 -2.09 20.63
N GLN A 426 -6.35 -1.73 19.41
CA GLN A 426 -6.00 -2.45 18.20
C GLN A 426 -4.98 -1.71 17.34
N HIS A 427 -4.41 -0.62 17.87
CA HIS A 427 -3.37 0.19 17.23
C HIS A 427 -3.76 0.68 15.83
N ILE A 428 -4.99 1.18 15.65
CA ILE A 428 -5.48 1.60 14.34
C ILE A 428 -4.86 2.91 13.86
N PHE A 429 -4.24 3.70 14.73
CA PHE A 429 -3.57 4.96 14.39
C PHE A 429 -2.06 4.77 14.49
N ALA A 430 -1.43 4.36 13.39
CA ALA A 430 0.00 4.08 13.37
C ALA A 430 0.57 3.99 11.96
N TYR A 431 1.90 3.85 11.91
CA TYR A 431 2.74 3.95 10.72
C TYR A 431 2.57 5.31 10.05
N GLU A 432 1.65 5.40 9.08
CA GLU A 432 1.35 6.64 8.39
C GLU A 432 -0.11 7.06 8.49
N VAL A 433 -0.31 8.37 8.55
CA VAL A 433 -1.59 9.05 8.76
C VAL A 433 -1.64 10.32 7.91
N ASP A 434 -2.82 10.84 7.56
CA ASP A 434 -2.94 12.10 6.80
C ASP A 434 -3.69 13.17 7.60
N GLY A 435 -3.34 14.44 7.40
CA GLY A 435 -3.83 15.56 8.21
C GLY A 435 -4.21 16.80 7.44
N LEU A 436 -4.52 17.86 8.19
CA LEU A 436 -4.68 19.22 7.69
C LEU A 436 -4.02 20.17 8.69
N ASP A 437 -3.74 21.40 8.28
CA ASP A 437 -3.62 22.48 9.26
C ASP A 437 -5.01 22.76 9.85
N TYR A 438 -5.07 23.02 11.16
CA TYR A 438 -6.33 23.11 11.89
C TYR A 438 -6.26 24.04 13.09
N THR A 439 -7.42 24.52 13.52
CA THR A 439 -7.59 25.33 14.73
C THR A 439 -8.76 24.84 15.56
N PHE A 440 -8.74 25.12 16.86
CA PHE A 440 -9.86 24.85 17.75
C PHE A 440 -10.75 26.07 17.90
N ARG A 441 -12.06 25.88 17.73
CA ARG A 441 -13.07 26.88 18.07
C ARG A 441 -14.10 26.22 18.98
N ASN A 442 -14.25 26.75 20.19
CA ASN A 442 -15.22 26.25 21.17
C ASN A 442 -15.09 24.74 21.46
N GLY A 443 -13.86 24.22 21.48
CA GLY A 443 -13.59 22.79 21.74
C GLY A 443 -13.68 21.87 20.52
N LEU A 444 -14.03 22.38 19.33
CA LEU A 444 -14.08 21.57 18.10
C LEU A 444 -12.93 21.91 17.14
N PRO A 445 -12.34 20.92 16.46
CA PRO A 445 -11.35 21.15 15.42
C PRO A 445 -12.03 21.59 14.12
N PHE A 446 -11.40 22.56 13.46
CA PHE A 446 -11.79 23.07 12.15
C PHE A 446 -10.54 23.18 11.27
N PRO A 447 -10.62 22.77 9.99
CA PRO A 447 -9.53 23.02 9.07
C PRO A 447 -9.23 24.51 8.93
N VAL A 448 -7.94 24.86 8.84
CA VAL A 448 -7.52 26.19 8.39
C VAL A 448 -7.79 26.27 6.88
N PRO A 449 -8.45 27.34 6.37
CA PRO A 449 -8.67 27.48 4.94
C PRO A 449 -7.36 27.51 4.15
N ALA A 450 -7.29 26.73 3.08
CA ALA A 450 -6.15 26.66 2.17
C ALA A 450 -6.62 26.55 0.71
N ALA A 451 -5.78 26.97 -0.23
CA ALA A 451 -6.10 26.90 -1.65
C ALA A 451 -6.33 25.44 -2.11
N GLY A 452 -7.40 25.19 -2.87
CA GLY A 452 -7.77 23.85 -3.36
C GLY A 452 -8.44 22.95 -2.32
N GLN A 453 -8.53 23.39 -1.05
CA GLN A 453 -9.20 22.63 0.01
C GLN A 453 -10.70 22.95 0.07
N PRO A 454 -11.60 21.94 -0.02
CA PRO A 454 -13.04 22.15 0.11
C PRO A 454 -13.44 22.69 1.50
N GLU A 455 -14.32 23.69 1.52
CA GLU A 455 -14.86 24.27 2.77
C GLU A 455 -15.78 23.31 3.54
N THR A 456 -16.25 22.25 2.87
CA THR A 456 -17.17 21.24 3.41
C THR A 456 -16.51 20.18 4.27
N ILE A 457 -15.17 20.21 4.42
CA ILE A 457 -14.45 19.24 5.25
C ILE A 457 -14.81 19.40 6.72
N GLN A 458 -15.25 18.30 7.32
CA GLN A 458 -15.49 18.17 8.75
C GLN A 458 -14.46 17.22 9.36
N ILE A 459 -13.70 17.69 10.34
CA ILE A 459 -12.85 16.85 11.18
C ILE A 459 -13.75 16.17 12.22
N LEU A 460 -13.83 14.85 12.14
CA LEU A 460 -14.72 14.02 12.97
C LEU A 460 -14.00 13.44 14.19
N ALA A 461 -12.78 12.96 13.97
CA ALA A 461 -11.89 12.42 14.98
C ALA A 461 -10.42 12.63 14.56
N MET A 462 -9.50 12.76 15.51
CA MET A 462 -8.09 12.99 15.18
C MET A 462 -7.15 12.56 16.31
N ALA A 463 -5.87 12.39 15.99
CA ALA A 463 -4.80 12.24 16.96
C ALA A 463 -3.50 12.92 16.45
N PRO A 464 -2.61 13.37 17.36
CA PRO A 464 -1.33 13.99 16.97
C PRO A 464 -0.40 13.03 16.22
N ALA A 465 0.39 13.59 15.31
CA ALA A 465 1.40 12.89 14.52
C ALA A 465 2.66 13.77 14.35
N VAL A 466 3.74 13.21 13.83
CA VAL A 466 5.01 13.90 13.61
C VAL A 466 5.57 13.60 12.23
N LEU A 467 6.36 14.53 11.68
CA LEU A 467 7.06 14.35 10.40
C LEU A 467 8.54 13.97 10.58
N ALA A 468 9.10 14.19 11.77
CA ALA A 468 10.49 13.86 12.08
C ALA A 468 10.57 12.94 13.30
N GLU A 469 11.52 12.01 13.23
CA GLU A 469 11.79 11.07 14.30
C GLU A 469 12.41 11.81 15.49
N ASP A 470 11.98 11.50 16.71
CA ASP A 470 12.57 12.12 17.89
C ASP A 470 13.89 11.43 18.24
N GLU A 471 14.99 12.16 18.12
CA GLU A 471 16.36 11.71 18.40
C GLU A 471 16.90 12.41 19.65
N PRO A 472 16.54 11.99 20.88
CA PRO A 472 17.08 12.57 22.11
C PRO A 472 18.61 12.49 22.13
N GLU A 473 19.25 13.60 22.49
CA GLU A 473 20.70 13.65 22.72
C GLU A 473 21.06 12.68 23.87
N GLY A 474 21.87 11.66 23.59
CA GLY A 474 22.19 10.64 24.59
C GLY A 474 22.73 9.35 24.00
N GLU A 475 22.16 8.22 24.43
CA GLU A 475 22.61 6.87 24.09
C GLU A 475 22.72 6.63 22.57
N GLY A 476 23.68 5.81 22.15
CA GLY A 476 24.03 5.58 20.74
C GLY A 476 23.03 4.74 19.93
N PHE A 477 21.73 4.99 20.09
CA PHE A 477 20.68 4.33 19.31
C PHE A 477 20.73 4.76 17.84
N ARG A 478 20.28 3.87 16.95
CA ARG A 478 20.21 4.14 15.52
C ARG A 478 18.77 4.33 15.09
N TYR A 479 18.50 5.50 14.56
CA TYR A 479 17.20 5.91 14.02
C TYR A 479 17.15 5.66 12.52
N TYR A 480 15.96 5.33 12.02
CA TYR A 480 15.79 4.84 10.66
C TYR A 480 15.51 5.98 9.66
N VAL A 481 14.45 6.74 9.87
CA VAL A 481 14.01 7.78 8.92
C VAL A 481 14.55 9.15 9.34
N ARG A 482 14.70 9.39 10.65
CA ARG A 482 15.28 10.64 11.16
C ARG A 482 14.47 11.85 10.69
N SER A 483 15.11 12.80 9.99
CA SER A 483 14.50 14.01 9.43
C SER A 483 14.36 13.99 7.90
N SER A 484 14.69 12.89 7.19
CA SER A 484 14.82 12.93 5.72
C SER A 484 13.54 13.36 5.00
N ASP A 485 12.40 12.78 5.38
CA ASP A 485 11.12 13.12 4.76
C ASP A 485 10.62 14.49 5.21
N HIS A 486 10.92 14.89 6.46
CA HIS A 486 10.60 16.22 6.97
C HIS A 486 11.33 17.32 6.19
N GLU A 487 12.64 17.18 5.99
CA GLU A 487 13.45 18.12 5.22
C GLU A 487 12.98 18.22 3.77
N GLY A 488 12.74 17.07 3.12
CA GLY A 488 12.24 17.04 1.75
C GLY A 488 10.86 17.67 1.60
N LEU A 489 9.94 17.43 2.54
CA LEU A 489 8.60 18.02 2.50
C LEU A 489 8.64 19.53 2.73
N VAL A 490 9.48 20.00 3.66
CA VAL A 490 9.69 21.44 3.86
C VAL A 490 10.17 22.07 2.55
N GLU A 491 11.19 21.50 1.90
CA GLU A 491 11.68 21.99 0.62
C GLU A 491 10.60 22.00 -0.46
N CYS A 492 9.80 20.95 -0.60
CA CYS A 492 8.68 20.91 -1.55
C CYS A 492 7.65 22.02 -1.31
N ILE A 493 7.34 22.33 -0.05
CA ILE A 493 6.26 23.26 0.31
C ILE A 493 6.74 24.72 0.29
N THR A 494 7.94 24.99 0.82
CA THR A 494 8.47 26.35 0.97
C THR A 494 9.41 26.72 -0.18
N GLY A 495 10.09 25.74 -0.77
CA GLY A 495 11.17 25.90 -1.75
C GLY A 495 12.57 25.96 -1.13
N GLU A 496 12.70 25.91 0.19
CA GLU A 496 13.99 25.92 0.89
C GLU A 496 13.92 25.32 2.30
N ILE A 497 14.98 24.65 2.72
CA ILE A 497 15.10 24.10 4.07
C ILE A 497 15.60 25.19 5.02
N THR A 498 14.72 25.69 5.88
CA THR A 498 15.05 26.70 6.91
C THR A 498 14.71 26.20 8.31
N PRO A 499 15.40 26.66 9.37
CA PRO A 499 15.04 26.32 10.75
C PRO A 499 13.57 26.64 11.09
N GLU A 500 13.05 27.76 10.58
CA GLU A 500 11.65 28.16 10.77
C GLU A 500 10.69 27.21 10.05
N GLY A 501 11.02 26.77 8.83
CA GLY A 501 10.26 25.78 8.09
C GLY A 501 10.21 24.44 8.82
N LEU A 502 11.37 23.95 9.26
CA LEU A 502 11.47 22.70 10.03
C LEU A 502 10.69 22.78 11.35
N ALA A 503 10.76 23.90 12.07
CA ALA A 503 9.99 24.05 13.30
C ALA A 503 8.47 24.06 13.03
N ARG A 504 8.04 24.66 11.92
CA ARG A 504 6.63 24.79 11.54
C ARG A 504 6.00 23.47 11.12
N TYR A 505 6.72 22.64 10.35
CA TYR A 505 6.16 21.43 9.74
C TYR A 505 6.52 20.13 10.48
N LYS A 506 7.26 20.19 11.61
CA LYS A 506 7.60 18.99 12.40
C LYS A 506 6.38 18.27 12.98
N TYR A 507 5.36 19.02 13.40
CA TYR A 507 4.19 18.48 14.10
C TYR A 507 2.96 18.53 13.21
N GLY A 508 2.20 17.43 13.23
CA GLY A 508 0.99 17.28 12.44
C GLY A 508 -0.08 16.50 13.20
N SER A 509 -1.06 15.99 12.47
CA SER A 509 -2.11 15.15 13.04
C SER A 509 -2.68 14.23 11.98
N GLY A 510 -3.14 13.05 12.37
CA GLY A 510 -3.97 12.20 11.52
C GLY A 510 -5.45 12.48 11.78
N MET A 511 -6.28 12.57 10.74
CA MET A 511 -7.67 13.02 10.87
C MET A 511 -8.67 12.14 10.12
N MET A 512 -9.63 11.59 10.85
CA MET A 512 -10.84 11.08 10.24
C MET A 512 -11.73 12.25 9.80
N VAL A 513 -11.99 12.36 8.50
CA VAL A 513 -12.76 13.46 7.91
C VAL A 513 -13.93 12.98 7.06
N HIS A 514 -14.95 13.83 6.96
CA HIS A 514 -16.01 13.71 5.97
C HIS A 514 -16.10 15.02 5.17
N MET A 515 -16.31 14.91 3.86
CA MET A 515 -16.60 16.06 3.01
C MET A 515 -17.60 15.72 1.92
N THR A 516 -18.36 16.71 1.48
CA THR A 516 -19.17 16.63 0.26
C THR A 516 -18.42 17.28 -0.90
N ARG A 517 -18.51 16.72 -2.10
CA ARG A 517 -17.97 17.35 -3.31
C ARG A 517 -18.90 17.07 -4.49
N GLY A 518 -19.34 18.14 -5.17
CA GLY A 518 -20.39 18.04 -6.17
C GLY A 518 -21.63 17.35 -5.61
N LYS A 519 -22.04 16.22 -6.20
CA LYS A 519 -23.20 15.42 -5.75
C LYS A 519 -22.84 14.28 -4.81
N GLY A 520 -21.55 14.01 -4.62
CA GLY A 520 -21.04 12.88 -3.86
C GLY A 520 -20.44 13.27 -2.52
N GLU A 521 -19.86 12.28 -1.86
CA GLU A 521 -19.22 12.44 -0.56
C GLU A 521 -17.97 11.57 -0.43
N VAL A 522 -17.02 12.06 0.35
CA VAL A 522 -15.77 11.37 0.67
C VAL A 522 -15.70 11.23 2.18
N LEU A 523 -15.34 10.02 2.61
CA LEU A 523 -14.99 9.75 3.99
C LEU A 523 -13.63 9.08 4.04
N THR A 524 -12.72 9.71 4.78
CA THR A 524 -11.34 9.27 4.90
C THR A 524 -11.03 9.02 6.36
N ALA A 525 -10.57 7.81 6.68
CA ALA A 525 -10.08 7.48 8.02
C ALA A 525 -8.70 8.09 8.29
N ALA A 526 -7.89 8.27 7.24
CA ALA A 526 -6.55 8.85 7.27
C ALA A 526 -5.55 8.11 8.16
N THR A 527 -5.56 6.78 8.11
CA THR A 527 -4.49 5.96 8.69
C THR A 527 -4.31 4.66 7.92
N CYS A 528 -3.05 4.23 7.74
CA CYS A 528 -2.72 2.95 7.12
C CYS A 528 -3.26 1.76 7.93
N GLU A 529 -3.42 1.92 9.24
CA GLU A 529 -3.67 0.81 10.17
C GLU A 529 -5.15 0.63 10.54
N TRP A 530 -6.06 1.35 9.86
CA TRP A 530 -7.51 1.19 10.05
C TRP A 530 -7.95 -0.28 9.98
N VAL A 531 -7.36 -1.01 9.04
CA VAL A 531 -7.65 -2.42 8.79
C VAL A 531 -7.36 -3.34 9.98
N MET A 532 -6.50 -2.91 10.91
CA MET A 532 -6.20 -3.68 12.11
C MET A 532 -7.35 -3.70 13.10
N GLY A 533 -8.16 -2.65 13.15
CA GLY A 533 -9.41 -2.67 13.91
C GLY A 533 -10.39 -3.70 13.34
N LEU A 534 -10.41 -3.90 12.02
CA LEU A 534 -11.24 -4.92 11.37
C LEU A 534 -10.71 -6.34 11.65
N LYS A 535 -9.40 -6.55 11.45
CA LYS A 535 -8.75 -7.85 11.64
C LYS A 535 -8.78 -8.32 13.10
N ARG A 536 -8.53 -7.42 14.05
CA ARG A 536 -8.44 -7.73 15.49
C ARG A 536 -9.78 -7.61 16.22
N GLY A 537 -10.85 -7.24 15.51
CA GLY A 537 -12.21 -7.29 16.04
C GLY A 537 -12.61 -6.08 16.90
N ASP A 538 -12.06 -4.89 16.63
CA ASP A 538 -12.47 -3.66 17.31
C ASP A 538 -13.96 -3.36 17.03
N PRO A 539 -14.82 -3.24 18.07
CA PRO A 539 -16.25 -3.06 17.85
C PRO A 539 -16.57 -1.68 17.24
N PHE A 540 -15.80 -0.64 17.58
CA PHE A 540 -16.03 0.72 17.09
C PHE A 540 -15.61 0.87 15.64
N THR A 541 -14.37 0.47 15.29
CA THR A 541 -13.87 0.48 13.91
C THR A 541 -14.83 -0.28 13.00
N GLN A 542 -15.23 -1.50 13.38
CA GLN A 542 -16.15 -2.30 12.56
C GLN A 542 -17.53 -1.64 12.41
N LYS A 543 -18.09 -1.07 13.49
CA LYS A 543 -19.40 -0.40 13.41
C LYS A 543 -19.34 0.86 12.54
N ILE A 544 -18.27 1.63 12.66
CA ILE A 544 -18.00 2.80 11.82
C ILE A 544 -17.88 2.37 10.35
N THR A 545 -17.05 1.36 10.04
CA THR A 545 -16.89 0.86 8.67
C THR A 545 -18.21 0.37 8.09
N ARG A 546 -19.04 -0.37 8.84
CA ARG A 546 -20.39 -0.75 8.39
C ARG A 546 -21.27 0.45 8.09
N ASN A 547 -21.34 1.43 9.01
CA ASN A 547 -22.14 2.64 8.80
C ASN A 547 -21.77 3.34 7.49
N ILE A 548 -20.47 3.40 7.17
CA ILE A 548 -19.95 4.01 5.94
C ILE A 548 -20.37 3.21 4.72
N LEU A 549 -20.09 1.90 4.70
CA LEU A 549 -20.39 1.04 3.55
C LEU A 549 -21.89 0.91 3.30
N ASP A 550 -22.69 0.76 4.35
CA ASP A 550 -24.16 0.68 4.26
C ASP A 550 -24.72 1.97 3.66
N ARG A 551 -24.29 3.12 4.15
CA ARG A 551 -24.69 4.41 3.59
C ARG A 551 -24.24 4.53 2.14
N PHE A 552 -22.98 4.20 1.84
CA PHE A 552 -22.42 4.46 0.52
C PHE A 552 -22.94 3.50 -0.56
N THR A 553 -23.45 2.34 -0.16
CA THR A 553 -24.08 1.36 -1.08
C THR A 553 -25.62 1.47 -1.13
N SER A 554 -26.23 2.27 -0.25
CA SER A 554 -27.67 2.60 -0.32
C SER A 554 -28.02 3.38 -1.59
N SER A 555 -29.17 3.06 -2.19
CA SER A 555 -29.74 3.83 -3.30
C SER A 555 -30.20 5.19 -2.80
N THR A 556 -29.92 6.25 -3.57
CA THR A 556 -30.19 7.66 -3.25
C THR A 556 -31.68 8.01 -3.01
N HIS A 557 -32.59 7.03 -3.11
CA HIS A 557 -34.03 7.21 -2.96
C HIS A 557 -34.58 7.00 -1.54
N GLU A 558 -33.82 6.49 -0.58
CA GLU A 558 -34.34 6.21 0.77
C GLU A 558 -33.99 7.26 1.84
N ALA A 559 -33.25 8.32 1.50
CA ALA A 559 -32.84 9.35 2.48
C ALA A 559 -33.89 10.47 2.70
N LYS A 560 -35.15 10.27 2.29
CA LYS A 560 -36.29 11.16 2.60
C LYS A 560 -37.53 10.34 2.91
N ALA A 561 -37.59 9.76 4.10
CA ALA A 561 -38.84 9.35 4.74
C ALA A 561 -38.77 9.71 6.23
#